data_AF-X1J4V1-F1
#
_entry.id   AF-X1J4V1-F1
#
_cell.length_a   1.000
_cell.length_b   1.000
_cell.length_c   1.000
_cell.angle_alpha   90.00
_cell.angle_beta   90.00
_cell.angle_gamma   90.00
#
_symmetry.space_group_name_H-M   'P 1'
#
loop_
_entity.id
_entity.type
_entity.pdbx_description
1 polymer ?
#
loop_
_entity_poly.entity_id
_entity_poly.type
_entity_poly.pdbx_seq_one_letter_code
_entity_poly.pdbx_strand_id
1 'polypeptide(L)'
;GIRISEALALTIDDINFNVCTITIRHLKASVRLSCPSCGVRLSKTAAFCPGCGKPVSEATASQREKRRLRTIPLDQGTLDLLKTYIERGGAVEKDGRKFVFNINRHRAWQVVKSCAEKAGLSPIFNPRTGKVHHISPHRLRDCFSVNAVKKNDSVDAIRMLQEHLGHQSISTTMGYRKVAGEELKTWYDRLWEEEDGPGTTQT
;
A
#
# COMPACT_ATOMS: atom_id res chain seq x y z
N GLY A 1 1.52 -2.10 5.28
CA GLY A 1 2.29 -0.89 4.89
C GLY A 1 1.45 0.17 4.18
N ILE A 2 0.44 0.75 4.86
CA ILE A 2 -0.44 1.77 4.27
C ILE A 2 0.23 3.16 4.26
N ARG A 3 -0.20 4.08 3.39
CA ARG A 3 0.34 5.46 3.39
C ARG A 3 -0.19 6.20 4.61
N ILE A 4 0.58 7.15 5.15
CA ILE A 4 0.12 7.93 6.30
C ILE A 4 -1.14 8.74 6.01
N SER A 5 -1.29 9.26 4.79
CA SER A 5 -2.51 9.96 4.38
C SER A 5 -3.73 9.05 4.29
N GLU A 6 -3.53 7.76 4.03
CA GLU A 6 -4.61 6.77 4.02
C GLU A 6 -5.02 6.44 5.47
N ALA A 7 -4.04 6.21 6.35
CA ALA A 7 -4.29 5.97 7.77
C ALA A 7 -5.07 7.11 8.44
N LEU A 8 -4.68 8.37 8.19
CA LEU A 8 -5.35 9.55 8.76
C LEU A 8 -6.74 9.81 8.17
N ALA A 9 -7.07 9.21 7.03
CA ALA A 9 -8.38 9.33 6.40
C ALA A 9 -9.34 8.19 6.81
N LEU A 10 -8.90 7.22 7.61
CA LEU A 10 -9.73 6.12 8.08
C LEU A 10 -10.83 6.63 9.00
N THR A 11 -12.04 6.17 8.72
CA THR A 11 -13.20 6.29 9.60
C THR A 11 -13.48 4.96 10.29
N ILE A 12 -14.30 4.97 11.34
CA ILE A 12 -14.72 3.74 12.01
C ILE A 12 -15.46 2.82 11.03
N ASP A 13 -16.26 3.39 10.12
CA ASP A 13 -17.02 2.65 9.11
C ASP A 13 -16.14 1.93 8.08
N ASP A 14 -14.87 2.35 7.95
CA ASP A 14 -13.92 1.70 7.06
C ASP A 14 -13.27 0.45 7.71
N ILE A 15 -13.51 0.17 9.00
CA ILE A 15 -12.92 -0.95 9.74
C ILE A 15 -13.95 -2.05 9.95
N ASN A 16 -13.63 -3.26 9.50
CA ASN A 16 -14.42 -4.45 9.80
C ASN A 16 -13.66 -5.35 10.78
N PHE A 17 -14.05 -5.28 12.05
CA PHE A 17 -13.46 -6.05 13.14
C PHE A 17 -13.74 -7.55 13.05
N ASN A 18 -14.86 -7.97 12.44
CA ASN A 18 -15.25 -9.38 12.37
C ASN A 18 -14.37 -10.16 11.39
N VAL A 19 -14.04 -9.55 10.25
CA VAL A 19 -13.23 -10.19 9.20
C VAL A 19 -11.79 -9.67 9.16
N CYS A 20 -11.40 -8.88 10.17
CA CYS A 20 -10.05 -8.34 10.32
C CYS A 20 -9.53 -7.54 9.11
N THR A 21 -10.36 -6.65 8.56
CA THR A 21 -9.99 -5.85 7.38
C THR A 21 -10.28 -4.37 7.54
N ILE A 22 -9.53 -3.54 6.79
CA ILE A 22 -9.82 -2.12 6.60
C ILE A 22 -10.01 -1.81 5.12
N THR A 23 -10.92 -0.90 4.82
CA THR A 23 -11.18 -0.44 3.45
C THR A 23 -10.53 0.92 3.21
N ILE A 24 -9.56 0.97 2.30
CA ILE A 24 -8.86 2.22 1.97
C ILE A 24 -9.49 2.84 0.73
N ARG A 25 -9.96 4.07 0.89
CA ARG A 25 -10.44 4.93 -0.20
C ARG A 25 -9.27 5.68 -0.83
N HIS A 26 -8.86 5.27 -2.03
CA HIS A 26 -7.86 5.94 -2.86
C HIS A 26 -8.35 7.31 -3.34
N LEU A 27 -8.04 8.34 -2.56
CA LEU A 27 -8.33 9.74 -2.90
C LEU A 27 -7.57 10.25 -4.15
N LYS A 28 -6.51 9.56 -4.60
CA LYS A 28 -5.58 10.04 -5.65
C LYS A 28 -5.51 9.22 -6.94
N ALA A 29 -6.35 8.18 -7.13
CA ALA A 29 -6.31 7.43 -8.38
C ALA A 29 -6.88 8.28 -9.54
N SER A 30 -6.00 8.70 -10.44
CA SER A 30 -6.35 9.24 -11.75
C SER A 30 -6.78 8.08 -12.65
N VAL A 31 -8.06 7.76 -12.68
CA VAL A 31 -8.58 6.80 -13.64
C VAL A 31 -8.66 7.51 -14.99
N ARG A 32 -7.88 7.06 -15.99
CA ARG A 32 -8.10 7.43 -17.39
C ARG A 32 -9.43 6.83 -17.81
N LEU A 33 -10.48 7.63 -17.74
CA LEU A 33 -11.85 7.22 -18.07
C LEU A 33 -12.12 7.57 -19.51
N SER A 34 -12.72 6.64 -20.23
CA SER A 34 -13.19 6.82 -21.61
C SER A 34 -14.67 6.51 -21.68
N CYS A 35 -15.40 7.22 -22.54
CA CYS A 35 -16.80 6.94 -22.82
C CYS A 35 -16.93 5.55 -23.47
N PRO A 36 -17.81 4.67 -22.99
CA PRO A 36 -18.01 3.35 -23.59
C PRO A 36 -18.59 3.43 -25.00
N SER A 37 -19.31 4.51 -25.36
CA SER A 37 -19.90 4.66 -26.69
C SER A 37 -18.98 5.31 -27.72
N CYS A 38 -18.08 6.22 -27.34
CA CYS A 38 -17.27 6.98 -28.31
C CYS A 38 -15.78 7.07 -27.96
N GLY A 39 -15.32 6.44 -26.87
CA GLY A 39 -13.92 6.40 -26.48
C GLY A 39 -13.32 7.71 -25.92
N VAL A 40 -14.04 8.84 -26.03
CA VAL A 40 -13.60 10.15 -25.55
C VAL A 40 -13.30 10.14 -24.06
N ARG A 41 -12.21 10.82 -23.66
CA ARG A 41 -11.82 10.93 -22.26
C ARG A 41 -12.86 11.68 -21.45
N LEU A 42 -13.25 11.10 -20.32
CA LEU A 42 -14.22 11.67 -19.39
C LEU A 42 -13.52 12.32 -18.20
N SER A 43 -14.04 13.47 -17.76
CA SER A 43 -13.65 14.08 -16.50
C SER A 43 -14.20 13.26 -15.31
N LYS A 44 -13.65 13.48 -14.12
CA LYS A 44 -14.01 12.72 -12.90
C LYS A 44 -15.48 12.92 -12.48
N THR A 45 -16.11 14.02 -12.87
CA THR A 45 -17.46 14.43 -12.46
C THR A 45 -18.46 14.47 -13.62
N ALA A 46 -18.07 14.07 -14.83
CA ALA A 46 -18.95 14.08 -16.00
C ALA A 46 -20.12 13.11 -15.81
N ALA A 47 -21.35 13.67 -15.75
CA ALA A 47 -22.61 12.94 -15.85
C ALA A 47 -22.96 12.60 -17.31
N PHE A 48 -22.53 13.44 -18.25
CA PHE A 48 -22.71 13.25 -19.70
C PHE A 48 -21.36 13.25 -20.42
N CYS A 49 -21.26 12.50 -21.51
CA CYS A 49 -20.05 12.48 -22.34
C CYS A 49 -19.92 13.77 -23.16
N PRO A 50 -18.79 14.49 -23.10
CA PRO A 50 -18.59 15.71 -23.90
C PRO A 50 -18.45 15.43 -25.40
N GLY A 51 -18.15 14.20 -25.81
CA GLY A 51 -18.01 13.83 -27.22
C GLY A 51 -19.30 13.38 -27.90
N CYS A 52 -20.18 12.66 -27.18
CA CYS A 52 -21.39 12.08 -27.78
C CYS A 52 -22.69 12.42 -27.04
N GLY A 53 -22.65 13.22 -25.98
CA GLY A 53 -23.83 13.65 -25.21
C GLY A 53 -24.52 12.56 -24.38
N LYS A 54 -24.15 11.29 -24.53
CA LYS A 54 -24.79 10.17 -23.81
C LYS A 54 -24.49 10.21 -22.31
N PRO A 55 -25.44 9.79 -21.45
CA PRO A 55 -25.21 9.68 -20.02
C PRO A 55 -24.13 8.63 -19.73
N VAL A 56 -23.28 8.92 -18.76
CA VAL A 56 -22.31 7.95 -18.26
C VAL A 56 -23.05 6.94 -17.40
N SER A 57 -23.04 5.66 -17.78
CA SER A 57 -23.75 4.61 -17.05
C SER A 57 -23.28 4.47 -15.60
N GLU A 58 -24.20 4.10 -14.71
CA GLU A 58 -23.90 3.74 -13.31
C GLU A 58 -22.85 2.64 -13.19
N ALA A 59 -22.79 1.70 -14.15
CA ALA A 59 -21.74 0.69 -14.22
C ALA A 59 -20.35 1.30 -14.36
N THR A 60 -20.21 2.37 -15.16
CA THR A 60 -18.95 3.11 -15.30
C THR A 60 -18.64 3.86 -14.02
N ALA A 61 -19.63 4.45 -13.36
CA ALA A 61 -19.46 5.12 -12.05
C ALA A 61 -19.08 4.14 -10.93
N SER A 62 -19.67 2.95 -10.91
CA SER A 62 -19.36 1.88 -9.97
C SER A 62 -17.96 1.29 -10.23
N GLN A 63 -17.55 1.15 -11.50
CA GLN A 63 -16.16 0.83 -11.84
C GLN A 63 -15.18 1.93 -11.43
N ARG A 64 -15.58 3.22 -11.52
CA ARG A 64 -14.80 4.37 -11.00
C ARG A 64 -14.57 4.23 -9.50
N GLU A 65 -15.58 3.81 -8.76
CA GLU A 65 -15.55 3.73 -7.30
C GLU A 65 -14.85 2.46 -6.80
N LYS A 66 -15.13 1.28 -7.38
CA LYS A 66 -14.44 0.03 -7.04
C LYS A 66 -12.93 0.11 -7.29
N ARG A 67 -12.48 0.74 -8.39
CA ARG A 67 -11.03 0.98 -8.64
C ARG A 67 -10.37 1.93 -7.64
N ARG A 68 -11.17 2.63 -6.81
CA ARG A 68 -10.68 3.50 -5.74
C ARG A 68 -10.70 2.83 -4.37
N LEU A 69 -11.12 1.58 -4.24
CA LEU A 69 -11.13 0.89 -2.96
C LEU A 69 -10.10 -0.23 -2.98
N ARG A 70 -9.36 -0.37 -1.87
CA ARG A 70 -8.62 -1.61 -1.60
C ARG A 70 -8.87 -2.06 -0.17
N THR A 71 -9.08 -3.34 -0.02
CA THR A 71 -9.26 -3.96 1.30
C THR A 71 -7.93 -4.49 1.77
N ILE A 72 -7.54 -4.13 2.98
CA ILE A 72 -6.27 -4.51 3.59
C ILE A 72 -6.56 -5.40 4.80
N PRO A 73 -6.05 -6.65 4.81
CA PRO A 73 -6.10 -7.47 6.01
C PRO A 73 -5.18 -6.89 7.08
N LEU A 74 -5.62 -6.96 8.34
CA LEU A 74 -4.85 -6.61 9.52
C LEU A 74 -4.72 -7.84 10.44
N ASP A 75 -3.63 -7.91 11.18
CA ASP A 75 -3.50 -8.88 12.26
C ASP A 75 -4.38 -8.48 13.46
N GLN A 76 -4.72 -9.45 14.29
CA GLN A 76 -5.57 -9.25 15.46
C GLN A 76 -4.99 -8.24 16.44
N GLY A 77 -3.67 -8.26 16.67
CA GLY A 77 -3.01 -7.34 17.60
C GLY A 77 -3.16 -5.88 17.16
N THR A 78 -3.00 -5.59 15.86
CA THR A 78 -3.23 -4.25 15.31
C THR A 78 -4.69 -3.82 15.46
N LEU A 79 -5.65 -4.74 15.28
CA LEU A 79 -7.08 -4.44 15.46
C LEU A 79 -7.43 -4.16 16.91
N ASP A 80 -6.87 -4.91 17.85
CA ASP A 80 -7.09 -4.71 19.29
C ASP A 80 -6.54 -3.35 19.74
N LEU A 81 -5.39 -2.93 19.20
CA LEU A 81 -4.85 -1.59 19.43
C LEU A 81 -5.77 -0.50 18.90
N LEU A 82 -6.32 -0.66 17.69
CA LEU A 82 -7.28 0.28 17.11
C LEU A 82 -8.56 0.35 17.93
N LYS A 83 -9.09 -0.81 18.34
CA LYS A 83 -10.29 -0.90 19.17
C LYS A 83 -10.08 -0.19 20.51
N THR A 84 -9.00 -0.51 21.21
CA THR A 84 -8.63 0.13 22.49
C THR A 84 -8.49 1.64 22.33
N TYR A 85 -7.88 2.09 21.24
CA TYR A 85 -7.70 3.52 20.98
C TYR A 85 -9.04 4.24 20.73
N ILE A 86 -9.97 3.61 20.01
CA ILE A 86 -11.32 4.14 19.76
C ILE A 86 -12.13 4.18 21.06
N GLU A 87 -12.10 3.10 21.85
CA GLU A 87 -12.80 2.99 23.14
C GLU A 87 -12.32 4.04 24.16
N ARG A 88 -11.04 4.41 24.12
CA ARG A 88 -10.45 5.48 24.94
C ARG A 88 -10.77 6.89 24.44
N GLY A 89 -11.65 7.04 23.44
CA GLY A 89 -12.07 8.33 22.91
C GLY A 89 -11.10 8.96 21.90
N GLY A 90 -10.19 8.17 21.33
CA GLY A 90 -9.23 8.66 20.33
C GLY A 90 -9.85 9.06 18.99
N ALA A 91 -11.04 8.54 18.69
CA ALA A 91 -11.79 8.84 17.46
C ALA A 91 -12.59 10.15 17.60
N VAL A 92 -12.63 10.93 16.52
CA VAL A 92 -13.24 12.27 16.51
C VAL A 92 -14.27 12.39 15.39
N GLU A 93 -15.40 12.99 15.72
CA GLU A 93 -16.46 13.29 14.76
C GLU A 93 -16.16 14.60 14.02
N LYS A 94 -16.21 14.55 12.68
CA LYS A 94 -16.00 15.69 11.80
C LYS A 94 -16.82 15.51 10.53
N ASP A 95 -17.58 16.53 10.15
CA ASP A 95 -18.41 16.54 8.94
C ASP A 95 -19.36 15.32 8.85
N GLY A 96 -19.93 14.91 9.99
CA GLY A 96 -20.83 13.74 10.10
C GLY A 96 -20.14 12.38 9.94
N ARG A 97 -18.80 12.33 10.01
CA ARG A 97 -18.02 11.08 9.96
C ARG A 97 -17.12 10.96 11.17
N LYS A 98 -16.97 9.75 11.69
CA LYS A 98 -16.12 9.46 12.85
C LYS A 98 -14.76 8.96 12.41
N PHE A 99 -13.78 9.87 12.37
CA PHE A 99 -12.40 9.58 12.00
C PHE A 99 -11.67 8.88 13.14
N VAL A 100 -10.83 7.89 12.78
CA VAL A 100 -10.00 7.20 13.77
C VAL A 100 -8.99 8.18 14.35
N PHE A 101 -8.20 8.87 13.52
CA PHE A 101 -7.15 9.76 14.01
C PHE A 101 -7.48 11.24 13.78
N ASN A 102 -7.36 12.06 14.82
CA ASN A 102 -7.50 13.52 14.72
C ASN A 102 -6.14 14.24 14.76
N ILE A 103 -5.24 13.85 13.86
CA ILE A 103 -3.93 14.51 13.74
C ILE A 103 -3.60 14.76 12.28
N ASN A 104 -2.83 15.82 12.03
CA ASN A 104 -2.34 16.10 10.68
C ASN A 104 -1.11 15.24 10.34
N ARG A 105 -0.72 15.24 9.05
CA ARG A 105 0.43 14.46 8.55
C ARG A 105 1.75 14.81 9.22
N HIS A 106 1.97 16.09 9.55
CA HIS A 106 3.18 16.53 10.22
C HIS A 106 3.25 15.99 11.65
N ARG A 107 2.13 16.05 12.39
CA ARG A 107 2.03 15.49 13.74
C ARG A 107 2.23 13.99 13.73
N ALA A 108 1.66 13.28 12.77
CA ALA A 108 1.89 11.85 12.64
C ALA A 108 3.37 11.49 12.40
N TRP A 109 4.09 12.32 11.62
CA TRP A 109 5.53 12.16 11.46
C TRP A 109 6.28 12.36 12.78
N GLN A 110 5.93 13.39 13.55
CA GLN A 110 6.52 13.63 14.87
C GLN A 110 6.28 12.46 15.84
N VAL A 111 5.07 11.89 15.84
CA VAL A 111 4.73 10.72 16.65
C VAL A 111 5.62 9.54 16.27
N VAL A 112 5.74 9.23 14.98
CA VAL A 112 6.62 8.13 14.51
C VAL A 112 8.08 8.37 14.88
N LYS A 113 8.58 9.59 14.72
CA LYS A 113 9.96 9.96 15.10
C LYS A 113 10.17 9.77 16.61
N SER A 114 9.25 10.27 17.43
CA SER A 114 9.33 10.13 18.89
C SER A 114 9.29 8.66 19.34
N CYS A 115 8.43 7.84 18.71
CA CYS A 115 8.40 6.41 18.99
C CYS A 115 9.72 5.73 18.61
N ALA A 116 10.32 6.10 17.47
CA ALA A 116 11.60 5.55 17.05
C ALA A 116 12.73 5.91 18.02
N GLU A 117 12.78 7.16 18.49
CA GLU A 117 13.74 7.62 19.49
C GLU A 117 13.58 6.87 20.82
N LYS A 118 12.34 6.71 21.31
CA LYS A 118 12.03 5.94 22.52
C LYS A 118 12.39 4.46 22.40
N ALA A 119 12.29 3.91 21.20
CA ALA A 119 12.68 2.54 20.91
C ALA A 119 14.20 2.37 20.70
N GLY A 120 14.99 3.44 20.84
CA GLY A 120 16.45 3.41 20.66
C GLY A 120 16.87 3.18 19.21
N LEU A 121 15.99 3.48 18.25
CA LEU A 121 16.29 3.27 16.83
C LEU A 121 17.13 4.41 16.28
N SER A 122 18.38 4.10 15.91
CA SER A 122 19.31 5.05 15.33
C SER A 122 18.83 5.60 13.98
N PRO A 123 19.18 6.85 13.65
CA PRO A 123 18.97 7.39 12.31
C PRO A 123 19.64 6.53 11.22
N ILE A 124 19.00 6.44 10.06
CA ILE A 124 19.46 5.64 8.93
C ILE A 124 20.45 6.48 8.11
N PHE A 125 21.69 6.03 8.01
CA PHE A 125 22.69 6.65 7.15
C PHE A 125 22.56 6.15 5.71
N ASN A 126 22.52 7.07 4.73
CA ASN A 126 22.58 6.71 3.31
C ASN A 126 24.01 6.92 2.78
N PRO A 127 24.80 5.85 2.57
CA PRO A 127 26.19 5.97 2.14
C PRO A 127 26.34 6.58 0.75
N ARG A 128 25.33 6.46 -0.12
CA ARG A 128 25.38 7.02 -1.48
C ARG A 128 25.18 8.53 -1.52
N THR A 129 24.43 9.08 -0.57
CA THR A 129 24.11 10.52 -0.55
C THR A 129 24.76 11.26 0.63
N GLY A 130 25.39 10.55 1.57
CA GLY A 130 25.92 11.09 2.82
C GLY A 130 24.85 11.62 3.78
N LYS A 131 23.56 11.45 3.47
CA LYS A 131 22.47 12.03 4.25
C LYS A 131 22.00 11.08 5.34
N VAL A 132 21.81 11.64 6.54
CA VAL A 132 21.14 10.96 7.64
C VAL A 132 19.63 11.15 7.49
N HIS A 133 18.89 10.04 7.55
CA HIS A 133 17.44 10.02 7.49
C HIS A 133 16.86 9.50 8.79
N HIS A 134 15.90 10.22 9.36
CA HIS A 134 15.11 9.70 10.48
C HIS A 134 14.09 8.67 10.01
N ILE A 135 13.66 7.83 10.95
CA ILE A 135 12.50 6.95 10.77
C ILE A 135 11.27 7.82 10.55
N SER A 136 10.47 7.45 9.56
CA SER A 136 9.28 8.19 9.13
C SER A 136 8.21 7.22 8.63
N PRO A 137 6.95 7.65 8.51
CA PRO A 137 5.88 6.79 8.00
C PRO A 137 6.18 6.18 6.62
N HIS A 138 6.84 6.94 5.73
CA HIS A 138 7.26 6.42 4.43
C HIS A 138 8.29 5.30 4.57
N ARG A 139 9.27 5.47 5.48
CA ARG A 139 10.29 4.46 5.72
C ARG A 139 9.71 3.19 6.35
N LEU A 140 8.76 3.30 7.27
CA LEU A 140 8.05 2.13 7.79
C LEU A 140 7.33 1.36 6.69
N ARG A 141 6.73 2.05 5.72
CA ARG A 141 6.14 1.43 4.54
C ARG A 141 7.19 0.76 3.65
N ASP A 142 8.34 1.40 3.42
CA ASP A 142 9.45 0.78 2.68
C ASP A 142 9.93 -0.51 3.37
N CYS A 143 10.15 -0.46 4.69
CA CYS A 143 10.55 -1.62 5.50
C CYS A 143 9.52 -2.76 5.41
N PHE A 144 8.21 -2.45 5.50
CA PHE A 144 7.16 -3.44 5.32
C PHE A 144 7.25 -4.11 3.94
N SER A 145 7.49 -3.32 2.89
CA SER A 145 7.54 -3.80 1.50
C SER A 145 8.78 -4.67 1.27
N VAL A 146 9.94 -4.23 1.74
CA VAL A 146 11.19 -5.02 1.68
C VAL A 146 11.04 -6.32 2.46
N ASN A 147 10.48 -6.29 3.68
CA ASN A 147 10.27 -7.49 4.48
C ASN A 147 9.31 -8.48 3.80
N ALA A 148 8.23 -8.00 3.19
CA ALA A 148 7.30 -8.84 2.43
C ALA A 148 8.00 -9.54 1.25
N VAL A 149 8.81 -8.81 0.48
CA VAL A 149 9.56 -9.39 -0.64
C VAL A 149 10.65 -10.35 -0.16
N LYS A 150 11.35 -10.04 0.94
CA LYS A 150 12.33 -10.97 1.54
C LYS A 150 11.70 -12.29 2.00
N LYS A 151 10.41 -12.28 2.37
CA LYS A 151 9.68 -13.48 2.77
C LYS A 151 9.19 -14.29 1.58
N ASN A 152 8.81 -13.63 0.50
CA ASN A 152 8.38 -14.27 -0.75
C ASN A 152 8.51 -13.28 -1.91
N ASP A 153 9.44 -13.54 -2.82
CA ASP A 153 9.73 -12.69 -3.98
C ASP A 153 9.09 -13.20 -5.29
N SER A 154 8.17 -14.18 -5.19
CA SER A 154 7.45 -14.69 -6.36
C SER A 154 6.66 -13.58 -7.05
N VAL A 155 6.44 -13.73 -8.37
CA VAL A 155 5.70 -12.75 -9.17
C VAL A 155 4.29 -12.51 -8.60
N ASP A 156 3.62 -13.58 -8.16
CA ASP A 156 2.29 -13.50 -7.55
C ASP A 156 2.32 -12.78 -6.20
N ALA A 157 3.32 -13.06 -5.35
CA ALA A 157 3.50 -12.37 -4.08
C ALA A 157 3.76 -10.87 -4.27
N ILE A 158 4.58 -10.50 -5.25
CA ILE A 158 4.85 -9.11 -5.62
C ILE A 158 3.58 -8.42 -6.14
N ARG A 159 2.73 -9.15 -6.88
CA ARG A 159 1.46 -8.61 -7.36
C ARG A 159 0.48 -8.36 -6.21
N MET A 160 0.35 -9.31 -5.27
CA MET A 160 -0.43 -9.10 -4.05
C MET A 160 0.10 -7.92 -3.22
N LEU A 161 1.42 -7.76 -3.10
CA LEU A 161 2.03 -6.62 -2.44
C LEU A 161 1.74 -5.31 -3.18
N GLN A 162 1.78 -5.29 -4.50
CA GLN A 162 1.42 -4.12 -5.31
C GLN A 162 -0.02 -3.68 -5.04
N GLU A 163 -0.96 -4.62 -4.95
CA GLU A 163 -2.35 -4.36 -4.58
C GLU A 163 -2.45 -3.83 -3.15
N HIS A 164 -1.80 -4.47 -2.17
CA HIS A 164 -1.76 -4.03 -0.76
C HIS A 164 -1.22 -2.60 -0.60
N LEU A 165 -0.16 -2.26 -1.34
CA LEU A 165 0.45 -0.93 -1.34
C LEU A 165 -0.36 0.07 -2.17
N GLY A 166 -1.20 -0.40 -3.08
CA GLY A 166 -1.93 0.43 -4.04
C GLY A 166 -0.97 1.22 -4.93
N HIS A 167 0.03 0.53 -5.50
CA HIS A 167 0.92 1.08 -6.53
C HIS A 167 0.25 1.04 -7.90
N GLN A 168 0.36 2.11 -8.68
CA GLN A 168 -0.17 2.17 -10.04
C GLN A 168 0.66 1.34 -11.03
N SER A 169 1.96 1.22 -10.77
CA SER A 169 2.88 0.42 -11.58
C SER A 169 3.48 -0.69 -10.75
N ILE A 170 3.53 -1.89 -11.33
CA ILE A 170 4.26 -3.02 -10.78
C ILE A 170 5.76 -2.75 -10.69
N SER A 171 6.32 -1.91 -11.58
CA SER A 171 7.75 -1.57 -11.57
C SER A 171 8.19 -0.90 -10.27
N THR A 172 7.32 -0.11 -9.63
CA THR A 172 7.59 0.50 -8.32
C THR A 172 7.73 -0.56 -7.23
N THR A 173 6.94 -1.63 -7.29
CA THR A 173 6.99 -2.74 -6.33
C THR A 173 8.17 -3.67 -6.61
N MET A 174 8.48 -3.94 -7.88
CA MET A 174 9.66 -4.72 -8.30
C MET A 174 10.97 -4.11 -7.82
N GLY A 175 11.03 -2.79 -7.63
CA GLY A 175 12.19 -2.12 -7.06
C GLY A 175 12.61 -2.65 -5.69
N TYR A 176 11.66 -3.17 -4.89
CA TYR A 176 11.99 -3.77 -3.60
C TYR A 176 12.70 -5.12 -3.71
N ARG A 177 12.54 -5.86 -4.82
CA ARG A 177 13.28 -7.12 -5.05
C ARG A 177 14.78 -6.90 -5.10
N LYS A 178 15.22 -5.85 -5.81
CA LYS A 178 16.64 -5.46 -5.89
C LYS A 178 17.23 -5.07 -4.54
N VAL A 179 16.43 -4.51 -3.63
CA VAL A 179 16.88 -4.06 -2.30
C VAL A 179 16.79 -5.20 -1.27
N ALA A 180 15.83 -6.11 -1.45
CA ALA A 180 15.65 -7.29 -0.61
C ALA A 180 16.74 -8.34 -0.87
N GLY A 181 17.16 -8.50 -2.13
CA GLY A 181 18.20 -9.42 -2.52
C GLY A 181 19.60 -8.81 -2.37
N GLU A 182 20.37 -9.29 -1.40
CA GLU A 182 21.84 -9.40 -1.50
C GLU A 182 22.23 -10.50 -2.53
N GLU A 183 21.42 -10.64 -3.58
CA GLU A 183 21.34 -11.83 -4.41
C GLU A 183 22.17 -11.72 -5.67
N LEU A 184 22.76 -10.57 -6.02
CA LEU A 184 23.51 -10.52 -7.29
C LEU A 184 24.64 -11.55 -7.28
N LYS A 185 25.34 -11.69 -6.14
CA LYS A 185 26.40 -12.67 -6.00
C LYS A 185 25.85 -14.10 -6.00
N THR A 186 24.89 -14.40 -5.12
CA THR A 186 24.28 -15.74 -5.03
C THR A 186 23.55 -16.17 -6.31
N TRP A 187 22.90 -15.26 -7.02
CA TRP A 187 22.29 -15.49 -8.33
C TRP A 187 23.35 -15.71 -9.41
N TYR A 188 24.41 -14.89 -9.41
CA TYR A 188 25.52 -15.06 -10.36
C TYR A 188 26.23 -16.40 -10.16
N ASP A 189 26.44 -16.80 -8.90
CA ASP A 189 27.05 -18.09 -8.57
C ASP A 189 26.19 -19.26 -9.08
N ARG A 190 24.85 -19.17 -8.95
CA ARG A 190 23.88 -20.16 -9.48
C ARG A 190 23.79 -20.26 -10.99
N LEU A 191 24.22 -19.25 -11.76
CA LEU A 191 24.24 -19.35 -13.22
C LEU A 191 25.23 -20.39 -13.73
N TRP A 192 26.21 -20.75 -12.90
CA TRP A 192 27.29 -21.66 -13.23
C TRP A 192 27.17 -23.00 -12.49
N GLU A 193 26.10 -23.20 -11.71
CA GLU A 193 25.76 -24.51 -11.15
C GLU A 193 25.04 -25.31 -12.26
N GLU A 194 25.68 -26.36 -12.78
CA GLU A 194 25.05 -27.26 -13.77
C GLU A 194 23.85 -27.96 -13.12
N GLU A 195 22.71 -28.03 -13.83
CA GLU A 195 21.58 -28.83 -13.39
C GLU A 195 22.02 -30.30 -13.39
N ASP A 196 22.33 -30.85 -12.22
CA ASP A 196 22.49 -32.29 -12.03
C ASP A 196 21.15 -32.97 -12.40
N GLY A 197 21.06 -33.40 -13.66
CA GLY A 197 19.94 -34.13 -14.20
C GLY A 197 19.69 -35.41 -13.40
N PRO A 198 18.43 -35.88 -13.28
CA PRO A 198 18.11 -37.04 -12.46
C PRO A 198 18.87 -38.26 -13.00
N GLY A 199 19.76 -38.79 -12.15
CA GLY A 199 20.57 -39.97 -12.42
C GLY A 199 19.72 -41.12 -12.94
N THR A 200 20.07 -41.59 -14.13
CA THR A 200 19.56 -42.81 -14.75
C THR A 200 19.88 -44.00 -13.84
N THR A 201 18.90 -44.50 -13.11
CA THR A 201 18.97 -45.83 -12.49
C THR A 201 18.88 -46.86 -13.60
N GLN A 202 20.03 -47.42 -14.02
CA GLN A 202 20.07 -48.67 -14.80
C GLN A 202 19.95 -49.84 -13.83
N THR A 203 18.91 -50.65 -14.02
CA THR A 203 18.85 -52.07 -13.62
C THR A 203 19.14 -52.92 -14.85
#